data_AF-A0A1V9X6X5-F1
#
_entry.id   AF-A0A1V9X6X5-F1
#
_cell.length_a   1.000
_cell.length_b   1.000
_cell.length_c   1.000
_cell.angle_alpha   90.00
_cell.angle_beta   90.00
_cell.angle_gamma   90.00
#
_symmetry.space_group_name_H-M   'P 1'
#
loop_
_entity.id
_entity.type
_entity.pdbx_description
1 polymer ?
#
loop_
_entity_poly.entity_id
_entity_poly.type
_entity_poly.pdbx_seq_one_letter_code
_entity_poly.pdbx_strand_id
1 'polypeptide(L)'
;MLYGARDEDSGVFTCTTPQEKKNSITIKVKEVTCGKIEGEEDDQRVTSEYQNRLHSRAKFACMEGYMVQGSEEIRCLASGKWSDRAPSC
;
A
#
# COMPACT_ATOMS: atom_id res chain seq x y z
N MET A 1 10.06 8.96 -5.87
CA MET A 1 8.64 8.58 -5.70
C MET A 1 7.80 9.67 -6.35
N LEU A 2 6.91 9.31 -7.28
CA LEU A 2 6.04 10.26 -7.98
C LEU A 2 4.94 10.74 -7.01
N TYR A 3 5.25 11.76 -6.22
CA TYR A 3 4.26 12.48 -5.43
C TYR A 3 3.39 13.30 -6.40
N GLY A 4 2.10 12.99 -6.52
CA GLY A 4 1.14 13.84 -7.22
C GLY A 4 0.53 13.33 -8.51
N ALA A 5 0.75 12.05 -8.88
CA ALA A 5 0.01 11.46 -10.00
C ALA A 5 -1.50 11.47 -9.70
N ARG A 6 -2.29 11.99 -10.63
CA ARG A 6 -3.75 12.12 -10.55
C ARG A 6 -4.42 11.25 -11.60
N ASP A 7 -5.73 11.06 -11.49
CA ASP A 7 -6.48 10.26 -12.48
C ASP A 7 -6.31 10.80 -13.91
N GLU A 8 -6.15 12.13 -14.06
CA GLU A 8 -5.89 12.83 -15.32
C GLU A 8 -4.57 12.45 -16.01
N ASP A 9 -3.59 11.92 -15.26
CA ASP A 9 -2.32 11.42 -15.82
C ASP A 9 -2.48 10.01 -16.43
N SER A 10 -3.67 9.41 -16.32
CA SER A 10 -3.99 8.15 -17.00
C SER A 10 -4.13 8.37 -18.50
N GLY A 11 -3.75 7.38 -19.30
CA GLY A 11 -3.89 7.48 -20.75
C GLY A 11 -3.39 6.26 -21.51
N VAL A 12 -3.63 6.27 -22.82
CA VAL A 12 -3.10 5.27 -23.74
C VAL A 12 -1.93 5.90 -24.50
N PHE A 13 -0.77 5.27 -24.38
CA PHE A 13 0.45 5.72 -25.03
C PHE A 13 0.74 4.77 -26.19
N THR A 14 0.66 5.30 -27.39
CA THR A 14 0.80 4.53 -28.63
C THR A 14 2.13 4.85 -29.30
N CYS A 15 2.96 3.83 -29.55
CA CYS A 15 4.08 3.94 -30.45
C CYS A 15 3.66 3.51 -31.86
N THR A 16 4.13 4.24 -32.87
CA THR A 16 3.89 3.92 -34.28
C THR A 16 5.23 3.79 -34.99
N THR A 17 5.45 2.68 -35.69
CA THR A 17 6.66 2.49 -36.50
C THR A 17 6.53 3.22 -37.84
N PRO A 18 7.63 3.50 -38.57
CA PRO A 18 7.56 4.03 -39.94
C PRO A 18 6.80 3.15 -40.93
N GLN A 19 6.50 1.90 -40.56
CA GLN A 19 5.71 0.94 -41.33
C GLN A 19 4.22 0.92 -40.90
N GLU A 20 3.76 1.98 -40.23
CA GLU A 20 2.38 2.13 -39.73
C GLU A 20 1.94 1.07 -38.70
N LYS A 21 2.87 0.31 -38.11
CA LYS A 21 2.54 -0.65 -37.05
C LYS A 21 2.40 0.09 -35.73
N LYS A 22 1.27 -0.10 -35.05
CA LYS A 22 0.95 0.56 -33.79
C LYS A 22 0.99 -0.43 -32.63
N ASN A 23 1.67 -0.09 -31.55
CA ASN A 23 1.54 -0.77 -30.26
C ASN A 23 1.15 0.25 -29.19
N SER A 24 0.30 -0.14 -28.27
CA SER A 24 -0.19 0.77 -27.23
C SER A 24 -0.03 0.16 -25.84
N ILE A 25 0.36 0.99 -24.87
CA ILE A 25 0.30 0.68 -23.44
C ILE A 25 -0.77 1.57 -22.80
N THR A 26 -1.48 1.04 -21.80
CA THR A 26 -2.43 1.83 -21.01
C THR A 26 -1.87 2.07 -19.63
N ILE A 27 -1.71 3.34 -19.27
CA ILE A 27 -1.33 3.75 -17.92
C ILE A 27 -2.62 4.13 -17.21
N LYS A 28 -2.91 3.45 -16.09
CA LYS A 28 -4.01 3.82 -15.21
C LYS A 28 -3.45 4.26 -13.87
N VAL A 29 -3.61 5.54 -13.57
CA VAL A 29 -3.36 6.09 -12.24
C VAL A 29 -4.62 5.88 -11.42
N LYS A 30 -4.44 5.33 -10.23
CA LYS A 30 -5.53 5.10 -9.27
C LYS A 30 -5.03 5.44 -7.89
N GLU A 31 -5.84 6.16 -7.12
CA GLU A 31 -5.59 6.31 -5.69
C GLU A 31 -5.74 4.94 -5.01
N VAL A 32 -4.71 4.54 -4.27
CA VAL A 32 -4.70 3.29 -3.52
C VAL A 32 -4.66 3.61 -2.04
N THR A 33 -5.71 3.16 -1.36
CA THR A 33 -5.84 3.18 0.09
C THR A 33 -6.11 1.78 0.59
N CYS A 34 -5.42 1.38 1.65
CA CYS A 34 -5.65 0.13 2.34
C CYS A 34 -6.83 0.22 3.31
N GLY A 35 -7.43 -0.94 3.58
CA GLY A 35 -8.43 -1.07 4.65
C GLY A 35 -7.84 -0.77 6.03
N LYS A 36 -8.70 -0.64 7.03
CA LYS A 36 -8.27 -0.63 8.44
C LYS A 36 -7.54 -1.94 8.76
N ILE A 37 -6.59 -1.88 9.67
CA ILE A 37 -5.82 -3.05 10.07
C ILE A 37 -6.74 -3.96 10.89
N GLU A 38 -6.99 -5.17 10.41
CA GLU A 38 -7.79 -6.16 11.14
C GLU A 38 -7.08 -6.52 12.46
N GLY A 39 -7.85 -6.62 13.55
CA GLY A 39 -7.31 -6.87 14.88
C GLY A 39 -6.82 -5.62 15.62
N GLU A 40 -7.21 -4.41 15.21
CA GLU A 40 -6.95 -3.15 15.96
C GLU A 40 -7.47 -3.18 17.41
N GLU A 41 -8.29 -4.17 17.79
CA GLU A 41 -8.82 -4.41 19.14
C GLU A 41 -7.99 -5.43 19.94
N ASP A 42 -6.70 -5.55 19.65
CA ASP A 42 -5.78 -6.29 20.50
C ASP A 42 -5.24 -5.34 21.57
N ASP A 43 -5.81 -5.41 22.78
CA ASP A 43 -5.42 -4.55 23.91
C ASP A 43 -3.91 -4.58 24.16
N GLN A 44 -3.23 -5.70 23.89
CA GLN A 44 -1.80 -5.89 24.18
C GLN A 44 -0.88 -5.30 23.10
N ARG A 45 -1.44 -4.86 21.97
CA ARG A 45 -0.69 -4.39 20.80
C ARG A 45 -0.78 -2.87 20.65
N VAL A 46 0.38 -2.23 20.69
CA VAL A 46 0.53 -0.81 20.42
C VAL A 46 0.80 -0.60 18.93
N THR A 47 -0.09 0.14 18.26
CA THR A 47 0.10 0.55 16.87
C THR A 47 0.45 2.02 16.82
N SER A 48 1.55 2.36 16.14
CA SER A 48 1.89 3.77 15.87
C SER A 48 0.83 4.45 14.99
N GLU A 49 0.61 5.76 15.16
CA GLU A 49 -0.26 6.52 14.27
C GLU A 49 0.17 6.32 12.81
N TYR A 50 -0.76 5.85 11.97
CA TYR A 50 -0.48 5.51 10.58
C TYR A 50 -1.51 6.13 9.64
N GLN A 51 -1.11 6.28 8.37
CA GLN A 51 -2.02 6.57 7.26
C GLN A 51 -2.25 5.28 6.49
N ASN A 52 -3.40 5.16 5.83
CA ASN A 52 -3.73 4.01 5.00
C ASN A 52 -3.43 4.21 3.51
N ARG A 53 -2.64 5.22 3.14
CA ARG A 53 -2.31 5.50 1.74
C ARG A 53 -1.25 4.53 1.22
N LEU A 54 -1.20 4.36 -0.09
CA LEU A 54 -0.17 3.58 -0.77
C LEU A 54 1.22 3.92 -0.23
N HIS A 55 2.01 2.88 0.07
CA HIS A 55 3.35 2.96 0.64
C HIS A 55 3.45 3.44 2.10
N SER A 56 2.36 3.88 2.74
CA SER A 56 2.33 4.16 4.18
C SER A 56 2.69 2.90 4.99
N ARG A 57 3.30 3.11 6.15
CA ARG A 57 3.78 2.07 7.05
C ARG A 57 3.03 2.14 8.37
N ALA A 58 2.65 0.99 8.91
CA ALA A 58 2.14 0.84 10.26
C ALA A 58 3.14 -0.01 11.05
N LYS A 59 3.65 0.54 12.15
CA LYS A 59 4.56 -0.15 13.07
C LYS A 59 3.82 -0.61 14.31
N PHE A 60 4.19 -1.79 14.78
CA PHE A 60 3.62 -2.45 15.93
C PHE A 60 4.66 -2.69 17.00
N ALA A 61 4.22 -2.63 18.23
CA ALA A 61 4.94 -3.08 19.41
C ALA A 61 3.94 -3.78 20.34
N CYS A 62 4.44 -4.58 21.28
CA CYS A 62 3.62 -5.14 22.34
C CYS A 62 3.85 -4.39 23.65
N MET A 63 2.89 -4.49 24.57
CA MET A 63 3.09 -4.07 25.96
C MET A 63 4.28 -4.77 26.61
N GLU A 64 4.77 -4.19 27.70
CA GLU A 64 5.86 -4.77 28.48
C GLU A 64 5.52 -6.21 28.93
N GLY A 65 6.47 -7.14 28.73
CA GLY A 65 6.29 -8.56 29.04
C GLY A 65 5.78 -9.43 27.88
N TYR A 66 5.37 -8.83 26.77
CA TYR A 66 4.94 -9.52 25.55
C TYR A 66 5.96 -9.37 24.42
N MET A 67 5.93 -10.28 23.45
CA MET A 67 6.81 -10.27 22.29
C MET A 67 5.99 -10.28 21.01
N VAL A 68 6.39 -9.47 20.03
CA VAL A 68 5.72 -9.39 18.73
C VAL A 68 5.90 -10.73 18.01
N GLN A 69 4.78 -11.38 17.69
CA GLN A 69 4.76 -12.57 16.84
C GLN A 69 4.25 -12.21 15.44
N GLY A 70 5.18 -12.07 14.51
CA GLY A 70 4.90 -11.73 13.11
C GLY A 70 5.70 -10.52 12.64
N SER A 71 5.10 -9.73 11.75
CA SER A 71 5.73 -8.54 11.17
C SER A 71 5.59 -7.32 12.08
N GLU A 72 6.71 -6.78 12.58
CA GLU A 72 6.75 -5.53 13.37
C GLU A 72 6.34 -4.29 12.57
N GLU A 73 6.39 -4.37 11.23
CA GLU A 73 5.95 -3.31 10.34
C GLU A 73 5.27 -3.89 9.11
N ILE A 74 4.13 -3.31 8.74
CA ILE A 74 3.42 -3.61 7.49
C ILE A 74 3.29 -2.35 6.63
N ARG A 75 3.21 -2.55 5.30
CA ARG A 75 3.13 -1.47 4.32
C ARG A 75 1.90 -1.60 3.44
N CYS A 76 1.24 -0.48 3.13
CA CYS A 76 0.13 -0.49 2.19
C CYS A 76 0.66 -0.70 0.75
N LEU A 77 0.19 -1.76 0.10
CA LEU A 77 0.62 -2.16 -1.24
C LEU A 77 -0.29 -1.58 -2.34
N ALA A 78 0.20 -1.60 -3.59
CA ALA A 78 -0.55 -1.18 -4.77
C ALA A 78 -1.83 -1.99 -5.01
N SER A 79 -1.94 -3.17 -4.39
CA SER A 79 -3.16 -3.99 -4.38
C SER A 79 -4.29 -3.42 -3.51
N GLY A 80 -4.03 -2.37 -2.71
CA GLY A 80 -4.98 -1.87 -1.70
C GLY A 80 -5.04 -2.76 -0.45
N LYS A 81 -4.08 -3.66 -0.27
CA LYS A 81 -3.94 -4.51 0.92
C LYS A 81 -2.63 -4.19 1.63
N TRP A 82 -2.63 -4.42 2.94
CA TRP A 82 -1.39 -4.42 3.71
C TRP A 82 -0.47 -5.57 3.28
N SER A 83 0.83 -5.37 3.40
CA SER A 83 1.85 -6.35 3.00
C SER A 83 1.79 -7.63 3.81
N ASP A 84 1.28 -7.54 5.04
CA ASP A 84 1.07 -8.66 5.93
C ASP A 84 -0.13 -8.35 6.85
N ARG A 85 -0.54 -9.33 7.64
CA ARG A 85 -1.51 -9.15 8.72
C ARG A 85 -0.86 -8.43 9.91
N ALA A 86 -1.70 -7.88 10.78
CA ALA A 86 -1.27 -7.44 12.09
C ALA A 86 -0.56 -8.60 12.82
N PRO A 87 0.59 -8.34 13.48
CA PRO A 87 1.19 -9.33 14.35
C PRO A 87 0.33 -9.52 15.61
N SER A 88 0.52 -10.64 16.29
CA SER A 88 -0.06 -10.86 17.61
C SER A 88 0.93 -10.50 18.72
N CYS A 89 0.36 -10.07 19.84
CA CYS A 89 0.94 -10.14 21.17
C CYS A 89 0.16 -11.23 21.95
#